data_AF-A0A3M1HED3-F1
#
_entry.id   AF-A0A3M1HED3-F1
#
_cell.length_a   1.000
_cell.length_b   1.000
_cell.length_c   1.000
_cell.angle_alpha   90.00
_cell.angle_beta   90.00
_cell.angle_gamma   90.00
#
_symmetry.space_group_name_H-M   'P 1'
#
loop_
_entity.id
_entity.type
_entity.pdbx_description
1 polymer ?
#
loop_
_entity_poly.entity_id
_entity_poly.type
_entity_poly.pdbx_seq_one_letter_code
_entity_poly.pdbx_strand_id
1 'polypeptide(L)'
;MSTRQLLRQIEYTAKNLSWSGGGKVFHDVIVSVLGWEFFVDSDLRTPYLIIQADSSTSNEENPQLKQTNVRLSIVSRHEGDRFGRQAAIGGHGSWSQTNSFQKGIFEIQEKLWETLEKEGRDSGVIYMLSGRSERVIAGQGTEQEESLAIMDIEFQATIFERSIYPDAHNFKASKSGNDAVLTWQDPPVRYDLIQTGGLIIARKLGSNPTTADQIATVNIGVQNYTDVNPGAGTWHYGLFVQYDEVNDPPVTATNTSQGIFSIIAI
;
A
#
# COMPACT_ATOMS: atom_id res chain seq x y z
N MET A 1 3.57 9.32 9.12
CA MET A 1 4.18 8.12 8.51
C MET A 1 5.67 8.37 8.43
N SER A 2 6.54 7.46 8.88
CA SER A 2 7.99 7.60 8.73
C SER A 2 8.44 7.32 7.30
N THR A 3 9.65 7.77 6.92
CA THR A 3 10.26 7.45 5.61
C THR A 3 10.33 5.93 5.37
N ARG A 4 10.63 5.15 6.42
CA ARG A 4 10.62 3.68 6.32
C ARG A 4 9.22 3.14 6.04
N GLN A 5 8.20 3.62 6.75
CA GLN A 5 6.81 3.22 6.52
C GLN A 5 6.37 3.57 5.08
N LEU A 6 6.74 4.75 4.59
CA LEU A 6 6.46 5.18 3.21
C LEU A 6 7.06 4.20 2.18
N LEU A 7 8.35 3.87 2.30
CA LEU A 7 9.00 2.96 1.36
C LEU A 7 8.40 1.55 1.40
N ARG A 8 8.10 1.03 2.59
CA ARG A 8 7.41 -0.26 2.77
C ARG A 8 6.01 -0.27 2.19
N GLN A 9 5.31 0.85 2.32
CA GLN A 9 3.98 1.00 1.76
C GLN A 9 4.02 1.02 0.22
N ILE A 10 4.94 1.78 -0.39
CA ILE A 10 5.14 1.78 -1.85
C ILE A 10 5.54 0.37 -2.33
N GLU A 11 6.44 -0.30 -1.62
CA GLU A 11 6.85 -1.68 -1.90
C GLU A 11 5.65 -2.63 -1.88
N TYR A 12 4.84 -2.58 -0.82
CA TYR A 12 3.64 -3.39 -0.68
C TYR A 12 2.64 -3.15 -1.80
N THR A 13 2.38 -1.89 -2.14
CA THR A 13 1.47 -1.52 -3.23
C THR A 13 1.98 -2.04 -4.57
N ALA A 14 3.27 -1.86 -4.88
CA ALA A 14 3.87 -2.35 -6.12
C ALA A 14 3.88 -3.88 -6.20
N LYS A 15 4.19 -4.59 -5.10
CA LYS A 15 4.12 -6.07 -5.04
C LYS A 15 2.70 -6.60 -5.25
N ASN A 16 1.70 -5.84 -4.85
CA ASN A 16 0.30 -6.22 -5.00
C ASN A 16 -0.35 -5.73 -6.29
N LEU A 17 0.36 -4.93 -7.08
CA LEU A 17 -0.14 -4.39 -8.33
C LEU A 17 -0.38 -5.49 -9.37
N SER A 18 -1.56 -5.46 -9.99
CA SER A 18 -1.97 -6.42 -11.03
C SER A 18 -2.68 -5.75 -12.20
N TRP A 19 -2.61 -6.38 -13.37
CA TRP A 19 -3.36 -5.93 -14.54
C TRP A 19 -4.87 -6.22 -14.41
N SER A 20 -5.67 -5.51 -15.20
CA SER A 20 -7.10 -5.80 -15.37
C SER A 20 -7.26 -7.15 -16.08
N GLY A 21 -7.59 -8.19 -15.33
CA GLY A 21 -7.67 -9.57 -15.82
C GLY A 21 -6.77 -10.56 -15.07
N GLY A 22 -5.90 -10.06 -14.19
CA GLY A 22 -4.96 -10.88 -13.41
C GLY A 22 -3.51 -10.69 -13.86
N GLY A 23 -2.58 -11.36 -13.17
CA GLY A 23 -1.15 -11.23 -13.41
C GLY A 23 -0.53 -10.01 -12.71
N LYS A 24 0.67 -10.20 -12.15
CA LYS A 24 1.39 -9.17 -11.38
C LYS A 24 2.10 -8.22 -12.31
N VAL A 25 1.99 -6.91 -12.09
CA VAL A 25 2.68 -5.90 -12.90
C VAL A 25 4.19 -6.02 -12.75
N PHE A 26 4.68 -6.20 -11.52
CA PHE A 26 6.08 -6.46 -11.24
C PHE A 26 6.27 -7.90 -10.75
N HIS A 27 7.31 -8.56 -11.23
CA HIS A 27 7.71 -9.85 -10.68
C HIS A 27 8.46 -9.67 -9.37
N ASP A 28 9.41 -8.73 -9.35
CA ASP A 28 10.22 -8.41 -8.19
C ASP A 28 10.14 -6.91 -7.88
N VAL A 29 10.11 -6.58 -6.58
CA VAL A 29 10.08 -5.21 -6.07
C VAL A 29 11.01 -5.12 -4.88
N ILE A 30 11.92 -4.16 -4.90
CA ILE A 30 13.02 -4.07 -3.94
C ILE A 30 13.14 -2.63 -3.44
N VAL A 31 13.31 -2.49 -2.13
CA VAL A 31 13.76 -1.24 -1.51
C VAL A 31 15.27 -1.32 -1.34
N SER A 32 16.02 -0.38 -1.93
CA SER A 32 17.48 -0.42 -1.96
C SER A 32 18.10 0.97 -1.81
N VAL A 33 19.31 1.00 -1.26
CA VAL A 33 20.19 2.20 -1.30
C VAL A 33 21.01 2.26 -2.58
N LEU A 34 21.11 1.14 -3.30
CA LEU A 34 21.82 1.03 -4.59
C LEU A 34 20.84 1.29 -5.75
N GLY A 35 21.35 1.94 -6.80
CA GLY A 35 20.62 2.18 -8.04
C GLY A 35 20.48 0.92 -8.91
N TRP A 36 19.71 1.03 -9.99
CA TRP A 36 19.43 -0.08 -10.91
C TRP A 36 20.68 -0.67 -11.55
N GLU A 37 21.77 0.09 -11.65
CA GLU A 37 23.03 -0.32 -12.26
C GLU A 37 23.61 -1.57 -11.58
N PHE A 38 23.35 -1.74 -10.29
CA PHE A 38 23.79 -2.90 -9.50
C PHE A 38 22.94 -4.15 -9.70
N PHE A 39 21.79 -4.01 -10.37
CA PHE A 39 20.79 -5.07 -10.52
C PHE A 39 20.58 -5.51 -11.97
N VAL A 40 21.24 -4.87 -12.95
CA VAL A 40 21.14 -5.28 -14.36
C VAL A 40 21.56 -6.74 -14.56
N ASP A 41 22.63 -7.15 -13.87
CA ASP A 41 23.20 -8.50 -13.96
C ASP A 41 22.74 -9.43 -12.83
N SER A 42 21.68 -9.06 -12.11
CA SER A 42 21.15 -9.85 -11.00
C SER A 42 20.07 -10.85 -11.47
N ASP A 43 19.75 -11.84 -10.63
CA ASP A 43 18.72 -12.86 -10.90
C ASP A 43 17.27 -12.33 -10.79
N LEU A 44 17.06 -11.02 -10.93
CA LEU A 44 15.74 -10.42 -10.87
C LEU A 44 14.95 -10.67 -12.14
N ARG A 45 13.67 -11.01 -11.97
CA ARG A 45 12.75 -11.24 -13.07
C ARG A 45 12.14 -9.92 -13.49
N THR A 46 12.26 -9.62 -14.78
CA THR A 46 11.65 -8.44 -15.38
C THR A 46 10.17 -8.64 -15.68
N PRO A 47 9.33 -7.59 -15.61
CA PRO A 47 9.70 -6.27 -15.08
C PRO A 47 9.85 -6.28 -13.56
N TYR A 48 10.81 -5.50 -13.08
CA TYR A 48 11.04 -5.27 -11.65
C TYR A 48 11.09 -3.78 -11.32
N LEU A 49 10.90 -3.48 -10.03
CA LEU A 49 10.94 -2.12 -9.49
C LEU A 49 11.99 -2.00 -8.38
N ILE A 50 12.80 -0.96 -8.46
CA ILE A 50 13.69 -0.56 -7.37
C ILE A 50 13.19 0.75 -6.79
N ILE A 51 13.08 0.79 -5.46
CA ILE A 51 12.57 1.91 -4.69
C ILE A 51 13.73 2.44 -3.85
N GLN A 52 14.06 3.72 -4.02
CA GLN A 52 15.10 4.39 -3.27
C GLN A 52 14.53 5.63 -2.58
N ALA A 53 14.93 5.87 -1.33
CA ALA A 53 14.83 7.20 -0.75
C ALA A 53 16.18 7.88 -0.94
N ASP A 54 16.15 9.12 -1.44
CA ASP A 54 17.35 9.93 -1.55
C ASP A 54 17.57 10.71 -0.25
N SER A 55 16.78 11.76 -0.08
CA SER A 55 16.92 12.71 1.01
C SER A 55 15.56 13.07 1.58
N SER A 56 15.55 13.51 2.84
CA SER A 56 14.34 14.00 3.47
C SER A 56 14.58 15.29 4.23
N THR A 57 13.73 16.27 3.97
CA THR A 57 13.79 17.60 4.57
C THR A 57 12.49 17.87 5.34
N SER A 58 12.59 18.58 6.46
CA SER A 58 11.38 19.11 7.12
C SER A 58 10.78 20.21 6.25
N ASN A 59 9.45 20.27 6.18
CA ASN A 59 8.78 21.36 5.48
C ASN A 59 8.88 22.64 6.33
N GLU A 60 9.40 23.72 5.73
CA GLU A 60 9.63 25.00 6.42
C GLU A 60 8.32 25.70 6.85
N GLU A 61 7.25 25.55 6.07
CA GLU A 61 5.94 26.14 6.36
C GLU A 61 5.15 25.33 7.39
N ASN A 62 5.33 24.00 7.41
CA ASN A 62 4.70 23.12 8.37
C ASN A 62 5.71 22.09 8.91
N PRO A 63 6.36 22.37 10.05
CA PRO A 63 7.39 21.50 10.62
C PRO A 63 6.93 20.08 10.95
N GLN A 64 5.61 19.84 11.09
CA GLN A 64 5.05 18.51 11.34
C GLN A 64 4.98 17.65 10.07
N LEU A 65 5.21 18.26 8.90
CA LEU A 65 5.30 17.59 7.62
C LEU A 65 6.76 17.41 7.24
N LYS A 66 7.07 16.20 6.78
CA LYS A 66 8.35 15.80 6.25
C LYS A 66 8.21 15.57 4.75
N GLN A 67 9.08 16.20 3.98
CA GLN A 67 9.22 15.94 2.56
C GLN A 67 10.29 14.87 2.38
N THR A 68 9.98 13.83 1.61
CA THR A 68 10.91 12.76 1.28
C THR A 68 10.97 12.61 -0.23
N ASN A 69 12.16 12.74 -0.80
CA ASN A 69 12.37 12.47 -2.22
C ASN A 69 12.52 10.95 -2.40
N VAL A 70 11.69 10.40 -3.28
CA VAL A 70 11.67 8.98 -3.64
C VAL A 70 11.99 8.85 -5.11
N ARG A 71 12.92 7.94 -5.42
CA ARG A 71 13.22 7.51 -6.79
C ARG A 71 12.70 6.10 -6.99
N LEU A 72 12.00 5.90 -8.10
CA LEU A 72 11.52 4.61 -8.57
C LEU A 72 12.20 4.28 -9.89
N SER A 73 13.00 3.22 -9.91
CA SER A 73 13.63 2.72 -11.14
C SER A 73 12.86 1.50 -11.62
N ILE A 74 12.14 1.65 -12.72
CA ILE A 74 11.46 0.54 -13.40
C ILE A 74 12.43 -0.04 -14.42
N VAL A 75 12.52 -1.37 -14.44
CA VAL A 75 13.32 -2.09 -15.44
C VAL A 75 12.45 -3.11 -16.15
N SER A 76 12.45 -3.07 -17.48
CA SER A 76 11.79 -4.05 -18.34
C SER A 76 12.76 -4.59 -19.38
N ARG A 77 12.63 -5.87 -19.73
CA ARG A 77 13.46 -6.56 -20.72
C ARG A 77 12.55 -7.22 -21.74
N HIS A 78 12.98 -7.17 -23.01
CA HIS A 78 12.29 -7.86 -24.08
C HIS A 78 13.28 -8.65 -24.94
N GLU A 79 13.03 -9.95 -25.07
CA GLU A 79 13.78 -10.84 -25.95
C GLU A 79 13.42 -10.57 -27.42
N GLY A 80 14.42 -10.61 -28.31
CA GLY A 80 14.23 -10.38 -29.75
C GLY A 80 13.93 -8.92 -30.14
N ASP A 81 14.06 -7.97 -29.21
CA ASP A 81 13.83 -6.55 -29.44
C ASP A 81 15.15 -5.79 -29.58
N ARG A 82 15.81 -5.97 -30.71
CA ARG A 82 17.10 -5.33 -31.04
C ARG A 82 17.14 -3.81 -30.82
N PHE A 83 16.00 -3.15 -31.00
CA PHE A 83 15.93 -1.69 -31.02
C PHE A 83 15.31 -1.10 -29.74
N GLY A 84 14.95 -1.92 -28.76
CA GLY A 84 14.32 -1.43 -27.53
C GLY A 84 12.91 -0.89 -27.72
N ARG A 85 12.27 -1.14 -28.87
CA ARG A 85 10.93 -0.62 -29.16
C ARG A 85 9.89 -1.31 -28.28
N GLN A 86 9.94 -2.64 -28.21
CA GLN A 86 8.99 -3.44 -27.43
C GLN A 86 9.23 -3.26 -25.93
N ALA A 87 10.49 -3.17 -25.49
CA ALA A 87 10.80 -2.85 -24.10
C ALA A 87 10.28 -1.46 -23.69
N ALA A 88 10.32 -0.47 -24.60
CA ALA A 88 9.83 0.88 -24.34
C ALA A 88 8.30 0.98 -24.40
N ILE A 89 7.71 0.71 -25.57
CA ILE A 89 6.28 0.98 -25.86
C ILE A 89 5.40 -0.28 -25.88
N GLY A 90 5.96 -1.46 -25.61
CA GLY A 90 5.24 -2.74 -25.63
C GLY A 90 5.26 -3.43 -26.98
N GLY A 91 4.99 -4.74 -26.95
CA GLY A 91 4.90 -5.58 -28.14
C GLY A 91 3.58 -5.38 -28.90
N HIS A 92 3.62 -5.49 -30.24
CA HIS A 92 2.41 -5.64 -31.05
C HIS A 92 1.90 -7.09 -30.93
N GLY A 93 1.14 -7.39 -29.88
CA GLY A 93 0.57 -8.72 -29.66
C GLY A 93 -0.84 -8.62 -29.11
N SER A 94 -1.81 -9.21 -29.81
CA SER A 94 -3.22 -9.33 -29.39
C SER A 94 -3.45 -10.31 -28.23
N TRP A 95 -2.42 -10.63 -27.43
CA TRP A 95 -2.39 -11.80 -26.57
C TRP A 95 -2.06 -11.37 -25.13
N SER A 96 -3.04 -11.55 -24.24
CA SER A 96 -2.98 -11.38 -22.78
C SER A 96 -2.75 -9.95 -22.28
N GLN A 97 -3.83 -9.30 -21.85
CA GLN A 97 -3.80 -8.10 -21.00
C GLN A 97 -3.13 -8.33 -19.63
N THR A 98 -2.74 -9.56 -19.31
CA THR A 98 -2.34 -10.01 -17.98
C THR A 98 -0.85 -10.32 -17.86
N ASN A 99 -0.10 -10.32 -18.96
CA ASN A 99 1.32 -10.64 -18.98
C ASN A 99 2.20 -9.39 -19.02
N SER A 100 2.95 -9.15 -17.95
CA SER A 100 3.84 -7.98 -17.81
C SER A 100 5.06 -8.02 -18.71
N PHE A 101 5.52 -9.21 -19.14
CA PHE A 101 6.67 -9.33 -20.04
C PHE A 101 6.48 -8.66 -21.40
N GLN A 102 5.23 -8.49 -21.84
CA GLN A 102 4.91 -7.90 -23.15
C GLN A 102 4.57 -6.41 -23.04
N LYS A 103 4.60 -5.87 -21.82
CA LYS A 103 4.21 -4.49 -21.51
C LYS A 103 5.43 -3.61 -21.60
N GLY A 104 5.29 -2.51 -22.34
CA GLY A 104 6.29 -1.47 -22.40
C GLY A 104 6.44 -0.80 -21.05
N ILE A 105 7.64 -0.25 -20.80
CA ILE A 105 7.91 0.49 -19.58
C ILE A 105 6.93 1.67 -19.35
N PHE A 106 6.42 2.27 -20.42
CA PHE A 106 5.42 3.34 -20.32
C PHE A 106 4.07 2.85 -19.77
N GLU A 107 3.59 1.68 -20.20
CA GLU A 107 2.34 1.10 -19.69
C GLU A 107 2.50 0.69 -18.21
N ILE A 108 3.66 0.13 -17.86
CA ILE A 108 4.00 -0.24 -16.48
C ILE A 108 4.04 1.01 -15.59
N GLN A 109 4.67 2.09 -16.07
CA GLN A 109 4.77 3.36 -15.37
C GLN A 109 3.40 4.01 -15.15
N GLU A 110 2.56 4.04 -16.17
CA GLU A 110 1.19 4.57 -16.06
C GLU A 110 0.43 3.81 -14.98
N LYS A 111 0.47 2.48 -15.02
CA LYS A 111 -0.23 1.64 -14.05
C LYS A 111 0.26 1.82 -12.60
N LEU A 112 1.58 1.97 -12.43
CA LEU A 112 2.17 2.25 -11.13
C LEU A 112 1.73 3.62 -10.60
N TRP A 113 1.78 4.65 -11.45
CA TRP A 113 1.45 6.02 -11.05
C TRP A 113 -0.03 6.18 -10.69
N GLU A 114 -0.94 5.62 -11.50
CA GLU A 114 -2.38 5.58 -11.18
C GLU A 114 -2.66 5.00 -9.79
N THR A 115 -1.91 3.95 -9.44
CA THR A 115 -2.09 3.23 -8.17
C THR A 115 -1.54 4.05 -7.01
N LEU A 116 -0.34 4.61 -7.14
CA LEU A 116 0.27 5.45 -6.10
C LEU A 116 -0.56 6.71 -5.85
N GLU A 117 -1.09 7.35 -6.90
CA GLU A 117 -1.94 8.53 -6.75
C GLU A 117 -3.23 8.20 -5.98
N LYS A 118 -3.87 7.08 -6.31
CA LYS A 118 -5.07 6.62 -5.59
C LYS A 118 -4.75 6.34 -4.12
N GLU A 119 -3.67 5.63 -3.87
CA GLU A 119 -3.27 5.25 -2.51
C GLU A 119 -2.93 6.44 -1.63
N GLY A 120 -2.29 7.48 -2.19
CA GLY A 120 -1.93 8.67 -1.45
C GLY A 120 -3.15 9.38 -0.84
N ARG A 121 -4.25 9.45 -1.60
CA ARG A 121 -5.50 10.07 -1.15
C ARG A 121 -6.09 9.34 0.05
N ASP A 122 -6.03 8.02 0.06
CA ASP A 122 -6.64 7.19 1.10
C ASP A 122 -5.74 7.03 2.34
N SER A 123 -4.42 7.05 2.17
CA SER A 123 -3.44 6.78 3.24
C SER A 123 -2.90 8.05 3.93
N GLY A 124 -3.39 9.23 3.55
CA GLY A 124 -2.91 10.50 4.09
C GLY A 124 -1.50 10.87 3.63
N VAL A 125 -1.09 10.39 2.45
CA VAL A 125 0.20 10.69 1.83
C VAL A 125 -0.04 11.50 0.57
N ILE A 126 0.54 12.70 0.48
CA ILE A 126 0.44 13.49 -0.75
C ILE A 126 1.70 13.23 -1.56
N TYR A 127 1.52 12.59 -2.72
CA TYR A 127 2.57 12.40 -3.71
C TYR A 127 2.59 13.60 -4.66
N MET A 128 3.71 14.30 -4.74
CA MET A 128 3.94 15.38 -5.69
C MET A 128 5.07 14.98 -6.63
N LEU A 129 4.72 14.70 -7.89
CA LEU A 129 5.72 14.42 -8.92
C LEU A 129 6.62 15.65 -9.10
N SER A 130 7.93 15.48 -8.94
CA SER A 130 8.92 16.57 -9.03
C SER A 130 9.87 16.41 -10.21
N GLY A 131 9.99 15.21 -10.78
CA GLY A 131 10.86 14.95 -11.92
C GLY A 131 10.60 13.60 -12.59
N ARG A 132 10.92 13.52 -13.88
CA ARG A 132 10.86 12.28 -14.65
C ARG A 132 12.07 12.25 -15.57
N SER A 133 12.85 11.18 -15.50
CA SER A 133 13.96 10.95 -16.40
C SER A 133 13.86 9.58 -17.04
N GLU A 134 13.89 9.55 -18.35
CA GLU A 134 13.73 8.33 -19.13
C GLU A 134 15.05 7.95 -19.76
N ARG A 135 15.43 6.67 -19.67
CA ARG A 135 16.67 6.19 -20.27
C ARG A 135 16.50 4.78 -20.83
N VAL A 136 16.37 4.67 -22.14
CA VAL A 136 16.43 3.37 -22.81
C VAL A 136 17.88 2.99 -23.04
N ILE A 137 18.30 1.83 -22.50
CA ILE A 137 19.64 1.29 -22.71
C ILE A 137 19.50 0.07 -23.61
N ALA A 138 19.70 0.25 -24.91
CA ALA A 138 19.80 -0.88 -25.81
C ALA A 138 21.08 -1.67 -25.50
N GLY A 139 20.94 -2.86 -24.92
CA GLY A 139 22.04 -3.80 -24.76
C GLY A 139 22.43 -4.36 -26.12
N GLN A 140 23.70 -4.25 -26.51
CA GLN A 140 24.27 -5.07 -27.57
C GLN A 140 24.94 -6.29 -26.94
N GLY A 141 24.11 -7.26 -26.53
CA GLY A 141 24.57 -8.60 -26.08
C GLY A 141 24.76 -9.52 -27.29
N THR A 142 25.86 -10.26 -27.32
CA THR A 142 26.42 -10.84 -28.56
C THR A 142 25.76 -12.10 -29.12
N GLU A 143 24.73 -12.71 -28.54
CA GLU A 143 24.14 -13.94 -29.13
C GLU A 143 22.61 -14.08 -29.02
N GLN A 144 21.92 -13.20 -28.29
CA GLN A 144 20.46 -13.03 -28.35
C GLN A 144 20.17 -11.53 -28.32
N GLU A 145 19.48 -11.00 -29.34
CA GLU A 145 19.18 -9.56 -29.45
C GLU A 145 18.15 -9.17 -28.38
N GLU A 146 18.63 -8.80 -27.20
CA GLU A 146 17.79 -8.37 -26.09
C GLU A 146 17.97 -6.88 -25.82
N SER A 147 16.89 -6.23 -25.43
CA SER A 147 16.94 -4.85 -24.98
C SER A 147 16.39 -4.69 -23.58
N LEU A 148 16.93 -3.68 -22.90
CA LEU A 148 16.55 -3.30 -21.55
C LEU A 148 16.06 -1.85 -21.58
N ALA A 149 14.83 -1.63 -21.15
CA ALA A 149 14.30 -0.30 -20.94
C ALA A 149 14.37 0.04 -19.45
N ILE A 150 14.85 1.24 -19.13
CA ILE A 150 14.94 1.75 -17.77
C ILE A 150 14.22 3.09 -17.69
N MET A 151 13.52 3.30 -16.59
CA MET A 151 12.85 4.56 -16.33
C MET A 151 12.99 4.92 -14.87
N ASP A 152 13.52 6.11 -14.62
CA ASP A 152 13.65 6.68 -13.30
C ASP A 152 12.55 7.74 -13.11
N ILE A 153 11.71 7.51 -12.11
CA ILE A 153 10.66 8.43 -11.71
C ILE A 153 11.06 9.02 -10.36
N GLU A 154 11.14 10.34 -10.28
CA GLU A 154 11.46 11.04 -9.04
C GLU A 154 10.26 11.85 -8.57
N PHE A 155 9.84 11.62 -7.34
CA PHE A 155 8.78 12.42 -6.75
C PHE A 155 9.09 12.76 -5.31
N GLN A 156 8.47 13.84 -4.86
CA GLN A 156 8.48 14.25 -3.47
C GLN A 156 7.20 13.76 -2.81
N ALA A 157 7.33 12.96 -1.77
CA ALA A 157 6.23 12.59 -0.90
C ALA A 157 6.21 13.52 0.32
N THR A 158 5.06 14.11 0.61
CA THR A 158 4.83 14.86 1.85
C THR A 158 4.08 13.98 2.83
N ILE A 159 4.72 13.70 3.98
CA ILE A 159 4.21 12.78 5.00
C ILE A 159 4.26 13.45 6.38
N PHE A 160 3.35 13.09 7.29
CA PHE A 160 3.43 13.53 8.69
C PHE A 160 4.62 12.90 9.40
N GLU A 161 5.34 13.66 10.23
CA GLU A 161 6.52 13.19 10.97
C GLU A 161 6.22 12.06 11.97
N ARG A 162 4.99 12.00 12.48
CA ARG A 162 4.56 10.94 13.42
C ARG A 162 4.02 9.72 12.68
N SER A 163 4.28 8.52 13.18
CA SER A 163 3.57 7.31 12.74
C SER A 163 2.07 7.53 13.00
N ILE A 164 1.28 7.56 11.93
CA ILE A 164 -0.18 7.65 11.99
C ILE A 164 -0.69 6.28 11.64
N TYR A 165 -1.52 5.70 12.50
CA TYR A 165 -2.24 4.46 12.25
C TYR A 165 -3.71 4.82 12.04
N PRO A 166 -4.24 4.74 10.81
CA PRO A 166 -5.62 5.11 10.57
C PRO A 166 -6.56 4.19 11.36
N ASP A 167 -7.68 4.72 11.81
CA ASP A 167 -8.75 3.93 12.38
C ASP A 167 -9.70 3.44 11.29
N ALA A 168 -10.58 2.52 11.65
CA ALA A 168 -11.72 2.20 10.82
C ALA A 168 -12.68 3.40 10.81
N HIS A 169 -13.18 3.78 9.65
CA HIS A 169 -14.00 4.97 9.50
C HIS A 169 -15.49 4.66 9.68
N ASN A 170 -16.28 5.70 9.99
CA ASN A 170 -17.73 5.61 10.07
C ASN A 170 -18.24 4.53 11.04
N PHE A 171 -17.47 4.22 12.09
CA PHE A 171 -17.89 3.26 13.11
C PHE A 171 -19.16 3.75 13.82
N LYS A 172 -20.22 2.95 13.72
CA LYS A 172 -21.55 3.28 14.25
C LYS A 172 -22.13 2.06 14.93
N ALA A 173 -22.89 2.31 15.99
CA ALA A 173 -23.76 1.31 16.58
C ALA A 173 -25.21 1.74 16.43
N SER A 174 -26.08 0.77 16.17
CA SER A 174 -27.52 0.97 16.01
C SER A 174 -28.27 -0.12 16.75
N LYS A 175 -29.45 0.20 17.29
CA LYS A 175 -30.30 -0.79 17.96
C LYS A 175 -31.15 -1.52 16.93
N SER A 176 -31.20 -2.85 17.02
CA SER A 176 -32.09 -3.71 16.22
C SER A 176 -32.76 -4.72 17.15
N GLY A 177 -34.01 -4.46 17.54
CA GLY A 177 -34.68 -5.25 18.58
C GLY A 177 -33.92 -5.15 19.91
N ASN A 178 -33.51 -6.29 20.47
CA ASN A 178 -32.67 -6.34 21.67
C ASN A 178 -31.17 -6.34 21.35
N ASP A 179 -30.78 -6.33 20.08
CA ASP A 179 -29.38 -6.44 19.68
C ASP A 179 -28.78 -5.08 19.32
N ALA A 180 -27.45 -5.00 19.32
CA ALA A 180 -26.70 -3.88 18.79
C ALA A 180 -26.01 -4.27 17.48
N VAL A 181 -26.35 -3.60 16.40
CA VAL A 181 -25.72 -3.77 15.10
C VAL A 181 -24.65 -2.71 14.92
N LEU A 182 -23.42 -3.17 14.79
CA LEU A 182 -22.23 -2.35 14.58
C LEU A 182 -21.86 -2.37 13.10
N THR A 183 -21.55 -1.21 12.54
CA THR A 183 -21.08 -1.07 11.16
C THR A 183 -19.90 -0.12 11.07
N TRP A 184 -19.02 -0.35 10.10
CA TRP A 184 -17.85 0.49 9.85
C TRP A 184 -17.41 0.37 8.39
N GLN A 185 -16.42 1.18 8.02
CA GLN A 185 -15.60 1.01 6.84
C GLN A 185 -14.19 0.63 7.26
N ASP A 186 -13.60 -0.31 6.55
CA ASP A 186 -12.23 -0.75 6.83
C ASP A 186 -11.24 0.43 6.76
N PRO A 187 -10.17 0.39 7.55
CA PRO A 187 -9.08 1.34 7.41
C PRO A 187 -8.44 1.24 6.00
N PRO A 188 -7.74 2.29 5.54
CA PRO A 188 -6.92 2.21 4.34
C PRO A 188 -5.97 1.01 4.37
N VAL A 189 -5.81 0.35 3.23
CA VAL A 189 -4.94 -0.82 3.10
C VAL A 189 -3.48 -0.41 3.31
N ARG A 190 -2.80 -1.10 4.23
CA ARG A 190 -1.38 -0.84 4.54
C ARG A 190 -0.56 -2.13 4.63
N TYR A 191 0.75 -1.98 4.47
CA TYR A 191 1.70 -3.08 4.58
C TYR A 191 1.74 -3.72 5.98
N ASP A 192 1.49 -2.93 7.02
CA ASP A 192 1.54 -3.31 8.44
C ASP A 192 0.16 -3.68 9.00
N LEU A 193 -0.90 -3.64 8.18
CA LEU A 193 -2.25 -3.96 8.64
C LEU A 193 -2.41 -5.48 8.82
N ILE A 194 -2.80 -5.91 10.02
CA ILE A 194 -3.11 -7.32 10.28
C ILE A 194 -4.43 -7.67 9.59
N GLN A 195 -4.36 -8.47 8.53
CA GLN A 195 -5.55 -8.81 7.72
C GLN A 195 -6.47 -9.79 8.46
N THR A 196 -5.89 -10.80 9.09
CA THR A 196 -6.63 -11.83 9.83
C THR A 196 -6.68 -11.47 11.30
N GLY A 197 -7.88 -11.22 11.79
CA GLY A 197 -8.14 -10.84 13.17
C GLY A 197 -7.62 -9.46 13.56
N GLY A 198 -7.32 -8.57 12.61
CA GLY A 198 -6.78 -7.24 12.92
C GLY A 198 -7.80 -6.24 13.43
N LEU A 199 -9.09 -6.58 13.48
CA LEU A 199 -10.12 -5.72 14.06
C LEU A 199 -10.62 -6.33 15.37
N ILE A 200 -10.52 -5.58 16.46
CA ILE A 200 -11.04 -5.97 17.77
C ILE A 200 -12.27 -5.11 18.07
N ILE A 201 -13.38 -5.77 18.36
CA ILE A 201 -14.60 -5.13 18.85
C ILE A 201 -14.63 -5.32 20.36
N ALA A 202 -14.76 -4.21 21.08
CA ALA A 202 -14.88 -4.19 22.53
C ALA A 202 -16.12 -3.42 22.95
N ARG A 203 -16.65 -3.77 24.12
CA ARG A 203 -17.86 -3.13 24.67
C ARG A 203 -17.75 -2.95 26.17
N LYS A 204 -18.21 -1.81 26.68
CA LYS A 204 -18.25 -1.53 28.12
C LYS A 204 -19.47 -0.71 28.52
N LEU A 205 -20.02 -1.00 29.71
CA LEU A 205 -21.19 -0.31 30.26
C LEU A 205 -20.76 1.02 30.90
N GLY A 206 -21.43 2.11 30.53
CA GLY A 206 -21.28 3.44 31.16
C GLY A 206 -19.92 4.13 30.99
N SER A 207 -18.99 3.55 30.23
CA SER A 207 -17.67 4.14 29.95
C SER A 207 -17.08 3.57 28.67
N ASN A 208 -16.10 4.26 28.08
CA ASN A 208 -15.44 3.82 26.86
C ASN A 208 -14.69 2.50 27.05
N PRO A 209 -14.83 1.53 26.12
CA PRO A 209 -14.12 0.26 26.20
C PRO A 209 -12.63 0.42 25.86
N THR A 210 -11.86 -0.52 26.36
CA THR A 210 -10.44 -0.77 26.03
C THR A 210 -10.31 -2.10 25.31
N THR A 211 -9.13 -2.43 24.78
CA THR A 211 -8.87 -3.74 24.15
C THR A 211 -9.06 -4.92 25.12
N ALA A 212 -8.94 -4.70 26.43
CA ALA A 212 -9.21 -5.73 27.43
C ALA A 212 -10.71 -6.07 27.57
N ASP A 213 -11.60 -5.18 27.10
CA ASP A 213 -13.07 -5.36 27.12
C ASP A 213 -13.57 -6.05 25.83
N GLN A 214 -12.71 -6.79 25.14
CA GLN A 214 -12.99 -7.43 23.86
C GLN A 214 -14.18 -8.40 23.93
N ILE A 215 -15.05 -8.31 22.93
CA ILE A 215 -16.16 -9.24 22.71
C ILE A 215 -16.01 -10.04 21.41
N ALA A 216 -15.25 -9.53 20.44
CA ALA A 216 -14.98 -10.22 19.19
C ALA A 216 -13.68 -9.78 18.53
N THR A 217 -13.13 -10.67 17.72
CA THR A 217 -12.09 -10.37 16.73
C THR A 217 -12.66 -10.64 15.35
N VAL A 218 -12.49 -9.70 14.43
CA VAL A 218 -12.96 -9.80 13.04
C VAL A 218 -11.82 -9.56 12.06
N ASN A 219 -11.94 -10.15 10.88
CA ASN A 219 -10.98 -9.96 9.79
C ASN A 219 -11.26 -8.64 9.06
N ILE A 220 -10.23 -8.07 8.45
CA ILE A 220 -10.40 -6.97 7.48
C ILE A 220 -11.29 -7.44 6.33
N GLY A 221 -12.20 -6.57 5.88
CA GLY A 221 -13.20 -6.87 4.86
C GLY A 221 -14.57 -7.29 5.42
N VAL A 222 -14.65 -7.59 6.73
CA VAL A 222 -15.92 -7.66 7.45
C VAL A 222 -16.29 -6.25 7.88
N GLN A 223 -17.51 -5.78 7.56
CA GLN A 223 -17.95 -4.39 7.80
C GLN A 223 -19.16 -4.29 8.72
N ASN A 224 -19.57 -5.40 9.32
CA ASN A 224 -20.65 -5.43 10.29
C ASN A 224 -20.44 -6.52 11.34
N TYR A 225 -20.99 -6.28 12.53
CA TYR A 225 -21.05 -7.23 13.63
C TYR A 225 -22.30 -7.00 14.44
N THR A 226 -22.99 -8.07 14.82
CA THR A 226 -24.17 -7.99 15.69
C THR A 226 -23.81 -8.50 17.07
N ASP A 227 -23.90 -7.61 18.04
CA ASP A 227 -23.80 -7.95 19.46
C ASP A 227 -25.19 -8.29 20.00
N VAL A 228 -25.37 -9.57 20.29
CA VAL A 228 -26.67 -10.16 20.60
C VAL A 228 -27.01 -9.95 22.07
N ASN A 229 -28.16 -9.32 22.33
CA ASN A 229 -28.69 -9.04 23.67
C ASN A 229 -27.62 -8.48 24.64
N PRO A 230 -27.10 -7.26 24.42
CA PRO A 230 -26.07 -6.67 25.26
C PRO A 230 -26.53 -6.44 26.70
N GLY A 231 -27.85 -6.47 26.95
CA GLY A 231 -28.46 -6.17 28.25
C GLY A 231 -28.86 -4.70 28.37
N ALA A 232 -29.62 -4.37 29.41
CA ALA A 232 -30.11 -3.02 29.63
C ALA A 232 -28.98 -2.05 30.06
N GLY A 233 -29.05 -0.80 29.59
CA GLY A 233 -28.14 0.28 29.96
C GLY A 233 -27.47 0.98 28.77
N THR A 234 -26.61 1.95 29.05
CA THR A 234 -25.83 2.66 28.02
C THR A 234 -24.52 1.94 27.75
N TRP A 235 -24.44 1.32 26.58
CA TRP A 235 -23.28 0.59 26.13
C TRP A 235 -22.42 1.44 25.21
N HIS A 236 -21.13 1.45 25.49
CA HIS A 236 -20.12 2.06 24.67
C HIS A 236 -19.38 0.97 23.92
N TYR A 237 -19.20 1.17 22.62
CA TYR A 237 -18.52 0.27 21.72
C TYR A 237 -17.24 0.92 21.23
N GLY A 238 -16.22 0.09 21.07
CA GLY A 238 -14.93 0.47 20.50
C GLY A 238 -14.55 -0.50 19.40
N LEU A 239 -14.08 0.03 18.29
CA LEU A 239 -13.45 -0.73 17.22
C LEU A 239 -11.97 -0.37 17.21
N PHE A 240 -11.12 -1.38 17.42
CA PHE A 240 -9.68 -1.24 17.47
C PHE A 240 -9.06 -1.91 16.25
N VAL A 241 -8.18 -1.21 15.55
CA VAL A 241 -7.43 -1.76 14.42
C VAL A 241 -6.01 -2.08 14.85
N GLN A 242 -5.53 -3.28 14.56
CA GLN A 242 -4.21 -3.75 14.93
C GLN A 242 -3.22 -3.69 13.76
N TYR A 243 -2.00 -3.26 14.08
CA TYR A 243 -0.89 -3.10 13.13
C TYR A 243 0.38 -3.81 13.62
N ASP A 244 1.12 -4.42 12.69
CA ASP A 244 2.39 -5.10 12.91
C ASP A 244 3.46 -4.53 11.96
N GLU A 245 4.37 -3.72 12.48
CA GLU A 245 5.46 -3.16 11.68
C GLU A 245 6.70 -4.06 11.60
N VAL A 246 6.67 -5.19 12.32
CA VAL A 246 7.85 -6.02 12.59
C VAL A 246 7.86 -7.26 11.71
N ASN A 247 6.72 -7.94 11.58
CA ASN A 247 6.62 -9.20 10.83
C ASN A 247 6.09 -8.99 9.40
N ASP A 248 6.58 -9.83 8.48
CA ASP A 248 6.08 -9.94 7.10
C ASP A 248 5.80 -11.44 6.81
N PRO A 249 4.53 -11.87 6.72
CA PRO A 249 3.32 -11.06 6.82
C PRO A 249 3.03 -10.57 8.26
N PRO A 250 2.25 -9.48 8.42
CA PRO A 250 1.74 -9.00 9.71
C PRO A 250 0.98 -10.08 10.50
N VAL A 251 1.37 -10.33 11.76
CA VAL A 251 0.75 -11.38 12.60
C VAL A 251 0.60 -11.00 14.08
N THR A 252 1.36 -10.03 14.59
CA THR A 252 1.36 -9.63 16.00
C THR A 252 1.12 -8.14 16.16
N ALA A 253 0.11 -7.76 16.94
CA ALA A 253 -0.19 -6.35 17.16
C ALA A 253 0.94 -5.64 17.93
N THR A 254 1.52 -4.63 17.29
CA THR A 254 2.52 -3.71 17.86
C THR A 254 1.93 -2.33 18.14
N ASN A 255 0.93 -1.94 17.35
CA ASN A 255 0.25 -0.65 17.45
C ASN A 255 -1.27 -0.85 17.29
N THR A 256 -2.04 0.12 17.77
CA THR A 256 -3.50 0.07 17.69
C THR A 256 -4.10 1.46 17.50
N SER A 257 -5.13 1.57 16.67
CA SER A 257 -5.98 2.76 16.54
C SER A 257 -7.41 2.45 17.00
N GLN A 258 -8.18 3.45 17.42
CA GLN A 258 -9.50 3.26 18.04
C GLN A 258 -10.57 4.23 17.51
N GLY A 259 -11.72 3.70 17.11
CA GLY A 259 -12.98 4.45 16.97
C GLY A 259 -13.95 4.12 18.12
N ILE A 260 -14.67 5.11 18.65
CA ILE A 260 -15.62 4.94 19.78
C ILE A 260 -17.01 5.45 19.41
N PHE A 261 -18.03 4.68 19.77
CA PHE A 261 -19.44 5.09 19.65
C PHE A 261 -20.25 4.64 20.88
N SER A 262 -21.37 5.29 21.16
CA SER A 262 -22.24 4.97 22.30
C SER A 262 -23.68 4.78 21.87
N ILE A 263 -24.36 3.76 22.41
CA ILE A 263 -25.80 3.57 22.24
C ILE A 263 -26.49 3.31 23.58
N ILE A 264 -27.76 3.71 23.67
CA ILE A 264 -28.62 3.42 24.81
C ILE A 264 -29.46 2.19 24.47
N ALA A 265 -29.23 1.09 25.20
CA ALA A 265 -30.11 -0.07 25.18
C ALA A 265 -31.17 0.10 26.29
N ILE A 266 -32.40 0.44 25.89
CA ILE A 266 -33.59 0.34 26.74
C ILE A 266 -34.04 -1.11 26.80
#